data_AF-A0A516HE40-F1
#
_entry.id   AF-A0A516HE40-F1
#
_cell.length_a   1.000
_cell.length_b   1.000
_cell.length_c   1.000
_cell.angle_alpha   90.00
_cell.angle_beta   90.00
_cell.angle_gamma   90.00
#
_symmetry.space_group_name_H-M   'P 1'
#
loop_
_entity.id
_entity.type
_entity.pdbx_description
1 polymer ?
#
loop_
_entity_poly.entity_id
_entity_poly.type
_entity_poly.pdbx_seq_one_letter_code
_entity_poly.pdbx_strand_id
1 'polypeptide(L)'
;MKRIANNKGFTILELLIGMVIGVTVLAGATYVYVTIVSSSASTLKASKLNTQVMSMMSIMVNDVRRAGYWSTFTETPSSNPFSQIDNTAVTVLDSMASDTPVALGTNADGQCITFSYDQNENGVLDTDLEHFGYRLNAGNIEIRTAGAVSDGDSCASGTWSALSDDELYTINRLSFNSQDSACINTREPDGIDNDGAAGIDDDDERDCYSQVPTAGSGDTTVETRDIQITISASLKNDPDVTTSITQSVRVRNDWIRIR
;
A
#
# COMPACT_ATOMS: atom_id res chain seq x y z
N MET A 1 10.41 -68.05 56.84
CA MET A 1 11.38 -67.61 55.81
C MET A 1 10.71 -67.70 54.44
N LYS A 2 10.48 -66.55 53.79
CA LYS A 2 9.87 -66.48 52.45
C LYS A 2 10.96 -66.78 51.42
N ARG A 3 10.82 -67.85 50.62
CA ARG A 3 11.78 -68.17 49.55
C ARG A 3 11.82 -67.00 48.57
N ILE A 4 13.00 -66.42 48.37
CA ILE A 4 13.24 -65.43 47.32
C ILE A 4 13.11 -66.17 45.99
N ALA A 5 12.24 -65.67 45.11
CA ALA A 5 12.03 -66.25 43.79
C ALA A 5 13.31 -66.13 42.94
N ASN A 6 13.65 -67.18 42.19
CA ASN A 6 14.73 -67.13 41.20
C ASN A 6 14.32 -66.17 40.07
N ASN A 7 14.86 -64.95 40.10
CA ASN A 7 14.73 -64.02 38.99
C ASN A 7 15.62 -64.51 37.84
N LYS A 8 15.02 -64.97 36.75
CA LYS A 8 15.76 -65.22 35.50
C LYS A 8 16.17 -63.87 34.92
N GLY A 9 17.47 -63.64 34.75
CA GLY A 9 18.00 -62.44 34.10
C GLY A 9 17.72 -62.43 32.59
N PHE A 10 17.87 -61.28 31.95
CA PHE A 10 17.71 -61.12 30.50
C PHE A 10 18.91 -61.67 29.74
N THR A 11 18.65 -62.24 28.57
CA THR A 11 19.71 -62.60 27.62
C THR A 11 20.24 -61.35 26.92
N ILE A 12 21.50 -61.39 26.48
CA ILE A 12 22.10 -60.30 25.69
C ILE A 12 21.26 -60.05 24.42
N LEU A 13 20.70 -61.09 23.80
CA LEU A 13 19.86 -60.97 22.62
C LEU A 13 18.56 -60.20 22.90
N GLU A 14 17.85 -60.50 24.00
CA GLU A 14 16.65 -59.77 24.40
C GLU A 14 16.96 -58.29 24.69
N LEU A 15 18.12 -58.01 25.28
CA LEU A 15 18.56 -56.64 25.56
C LEU A 15 18.90 -55.89 24.27
N LEU A 16 19.55 -56.53 23.30
CA LEU A 16 19.82 -55.96 21.98
C LEU A 16 18.53 -55.71 21.20
N ILE A 17 17.58 -56.66 21.19
CA ILE A 17 16.29 -56.49 20.52
C ILE A 17 15.48 -55.35 21.16
N GLY A 18 15.42 -55.29 22.50
CA GLY A 18 14.74 -54.21 23.20
C GLY A 18 15.33 -52.83 22.92
N MET A 19 16.66 -52.73 22.85
CA MET A 19 17.36 -51.49 22.49
C MET A 19 17.06 -51.07 21.05
N VAL A 20 17.08 -52.00 20.09
CA VAL A 20 16.78 -51.71 18.68
C VAL A 20 15.36 -51.20 18.51
N ILE A 21 14.38 -51.87 19.15
CA ILE A 21 12.97 -51.43 19.08
C ILE A 21 12.82 -50.05 19.75
N GLY A 22 13.44 -49.84 20.91
CA GLY A 22 13.39 -48.56 21.63
C GLY A 22 13.95 -47.40 20.81
N VAL A 23 15.12 -47.56 20.19
CA VAL A 23 15.73 -46.54 19.33
C VAL A 23 14.87 -46.29 18.10
N THR A 24 14.26 -47.33 17.51
CA THR A 24 13.39 -47.18 16.34
C THR A 24 12.16 -46.32 16.66
N VAL A 25 11.52 -46.57 17.80
CA VAL A 25 10.35 -45.79 18.25
C VAL A 25 10.76 -44.34 18.55
N LEU A 26 11.88 -44.12 19.23
CA LEU A 26 12.39 -42.77 19.52
C LEU A 26 12.75 -41.99 18.26
N ALA A 27 13.35 -42.65 17.27
CA ALA A 27 13.65 -42.04 15.98
C ALA A 27 12.37 -41.61 15.24
N GLY A 28 11.35 -42.47 15.21
CA GLY A 28 10.05 -42.13 14.63
C GLY A 28 9.37 -40.95 15.34
N ALA A 29 9.36 -40.97 16.68
CA ALA A 29 8.79 -39.87 17.47
C ALA A 29 9.53 -38.54 17.25
N THR A 30 10.86 -38.59 17.17
CA THR A 30 11.70 -37.40 16.92
C THR A 30 11.45 -36.84 15.52
N TYR A 31 11.33 -37.70 14.50
CA TYR A 31 11.01 -37.29 13.13
C TYR A 31 9.67 -36.55 13.04
N VAL A 32 8.62 -37.10 13.67
CA VAL A 32 7.29 -36.47 13.72
C VAL A 32 7.38 -35.14 14.46
N TYR A 33 8.08 -35.08 15.60
CA TYR A 33 8.25 -33.84 16.36
C TYR A 33 8.94 -32.74 15.54
N VAL A 34 10.05 -33.05 14.87
CA VAL A 34 10.77 -32.09 14.01
C VAL A 34 9.87 -31.58 12.89
N THR A 35 9.09 -32.48 12.27
CA THR A 35 8.15 -32.12 11.20
C THR A 35 7.03 -31.20 11.69
N ILE A 36 6.50 -31.44 12.89
CA ILE A 36 5.49 -30.57 13.50
C ILE A 36 6.08 -29.20 13.83
N VAL A 37 7.28 -29.15 14.40
CA VAL A 37 7.95 -27.89 14.76
C VAL A 37 8.26 -27.06 13.51
N SER A 38 8.77 -27.67 12.45
CA SER A 38 9.06 -26.96 11.19
C SER A 38 7.77 -26.44 10.53
N SER A 39 6.73 -27.28 10.46
CA SER A 39 5.42 -26.88 9.92
C SER A 39 4.78 -25.75 10.73
N SER A 40 4.86 -25.81 12.06
CA SER A 40 4.35 -24.76 12.94
C SER A 40 5.13 -23.45 12.75
N ALA A 41 6.46 -23.53 12.62
CA ALA A 41 7.29 -22.37 12.37
C ALA A 41 6.97 -21.70 11.01
N SER A 42 6.81 -22.49 9.94
CA SER A 42 6.41 -21.96 8.62
C SER A 42 5.03 -21.31 8.66
N THR A 43 4.07 -21.94 9.34
CA THR A 43 2.71 -21.40 9.51
C THR A 43 2.73 -20.06 10.26
N LEU A 44 3.51 -19.97 11.35
CA LEU A 44 3.66 -18.73 12.12
C LEU A 44 4.30 -17.61 11.29
N LYS A 45 5.33 -17.92 10.48
CA LYS A 45 5.97 -16.93 9.60
C LYS A 45 5.00 -16.41 8.54
N ALA A 46 4.24 -17.29 7.89
CA ALA A 46 3.23 -16.91 6.91
C ALA A 46 2.13 -16.03 7.54
N SER A 47 1.64 -16.40 8.72
CA SER A 47 0.65 -15.60 9.46
C SER A 47 1.22 -14.24 9.86
N LYS A 48 2.46 -14.17 10.35
CA LYS A 48 3.13 -12.91 10.67
C LYS A 48 3.24 -12.02 9.43
N LEU A 49 3.70 -12.56 8.30
CA LEU A 49 3.80 -11.83 7.03
C LEU A 49 2.44 -11.24 6.62
N ASN A 50 1.39 -12.06 6.66
CA ASN A 50 0.03 -11.62 6.32
C ASN A 50 -0.44 -10.48 7.24
N THR A 51 -0.27 -10.59 8.56
CA THR A 51 -0.61 -9.54 9.52
C THR A 51 0.18 -8.25 9.30
N GLN A 52 1.48 -8.34 9.00
CA GLN A 52 2.32 -7.17 8.73
C GLN A 52 1.86 -6.44 7.47
N VAL A 53 1.59 -7.18 6.38
CA VAL A 53 1.11 -6.60 5.12
C VAL A 53 -0.28 -5.99 5.28
N MET A 54 -1.18 -6.61 6.03
CA MET A 54 -2.49 -6.01 6.36
C MET A 54 -2.35 -4.74 7.21
N SER A 55 -1.41 -4.70 8.15
CA SER A 55 -1.15 -3.50 8.96
C SER A 55 -0.62 -2.35 8.11
N MET A 56 0.36 -2.61 7.24
CA MET A 56 0.89 -1.61 6.30
C MET A 56 -0.22 -1.08 5.37
N MET A 57 -1.01 -1.98 4.80
CA MET A 57 -2.16 -1.60 3.96
C MET A 57 -3.15 -0.71 4.72
N SER A 58 -3.49 -1.07 5.97
CA SER A 58 -4.41 -0.28 6.79
C SER A 58 -3.87 1.13 7.08
N ILE A 59 -2.57 1.26 7.33
CA ILE A 59 -1.94 2.58 7.54
C ILE A 59 -2.04 3.40 6.25
N MET A 60 -1.62 2.85 5.11
CA MET A 60 -1.68 3.54 3.81
C MET A 60 -3.10 3.98 3.45
N VAL A 61 -4.09 3.09 3.58
CA VAL A 61 -5.50 3.39 3.28
C VAL A 61 -6.01 4.53 4.16
N ASN A 62 -5.70 4.54 5.45
CA ASN A 62 -6.16 5.61 6.33
C ASN A 62 -5.50 6.95 6.02
N ASP A 63 -4.22 6.96 5.66
CA ASP A 63 -3.52 8.21 5.31
C ASP A 63 -3.96 8.76 3.95
N VAL A 64 -4.02 7.91 2.91
CA VAL A 64 -4.47 8.32 1.57
C VAL A 64 -5.92 8.83 1.62
N ARG A 65 -6.79 8.20 2.43
CA ARG A 65 -8.17 8.67 2.64
C ARG A 65 -8.24 10.12 3.15
N ARG A 66 -7.25 10.56 3.93
CA ARG A 66 -7.18 11.90 4.54
C ARG A 66 -6.55 12.93 3.60
N ALA A 67 -6.00 12.52 2.46
CA ALA A 67 -5.34 13.43 1.54
C ALA A 67 -6.25 14.63 1.17
N GLY A 68 -5.65 15.81 1.16
CA GLY A 68 -6.32 17.08 0.94
C GLY A 68 -7.14 17.59 2.13
N TYR A 69 -7.20 16.90 3.27
CA TYR A 69 -7.91 17.42 4.44
C TYR A 69 -7.34 18.78 4.86
N TRP A 70 -8.24 19.72 5.13
CA TRP A 70 -7.93 21.08 5.52
C TRP A 70 -8.92 21.52 6.60
N SER A 71 -8.43 21.90 7.78
CA SER A 71 -9.28 22.25 8.92
C SER A 71 -10.08 23.53 8.71
N THR A 72 -9.57 24.47 7.89
CA THR A 72 -10.19 25.77 7.63
C THR A 72 -11.05 25.73 6.37
N PHE A 73 -12.27 25.19 6.48
CA PHE A 73 -13.24 25.14 5.36
C PHE A 73 -13.97 26.49 5.10
N THR A 74 -13.50 27.62 5.65
CA THR A 74 -14.13 28.92 5.40
C THR A 74 -13.82 29.49 4.02
N GLU A 75 -12.85 28.90 3.33
CA GLU A 75 -12.37 29.34 2.02
C GLU A 75 -12.95 28.48 0.89
N THR A 76 -12.77 28.94 -0.35
CA THR A 76 -13.21 28.20 -1.54
C THR A 76 -12.47 26.85 -1.64
N PRO A 77 -13.16 25.72 -1.89
CA PRO A 77 -12.50 24.42 -2.03
C PRO A 77 -11.39 24.38 -3.09
N SER A 78 -11.51 25.21 -4.13
CA SER A 78 -10.49 25.36 -5.20
C SER A 78 -9.18 26.01 -4.75
N SER A 79 -9.16 26.67 -3.59
CA SER A 79 -7.96 27.30 -3.01
C SER A 79 -7.34 26.45 -1.90
N ASN A 80 -7.74 25.20 -1.75
CA ASN A 80 -7.23 24.33 -0.71
C ASN A 80 -5.70 24.12 -0.85
N PRO A 81 -4.88 24.58 0.10
CA PRO A 81 -3.42 24.50 0.01
C PRO A 81 -2.91 23.06 0.04
N PHE A 82 -3.71 22.09 0.46
CA PHE A 82 -3.41 20.65 0.50
C PHE A 82 -3.84 19.90 -0.77
N SER A 83 -4.24 20.61 -1.82
CA SER A 83 -4.61 20.03 -3.11
C SER A 83 -4.18 20.89 -4.29
N GLN A 84 -2.96 21.44 -4.23
CA GLN A 84 -2.36 22.21 -5.32
C GLN A 84 -1.62 21.27 -6.26
N ILE A 85 -1.83 21.46 -7.57
CA ILE A 85 -1.14 20.73 -8.64
C ILE A 85 0.37 20.90 -8.48
N ASP A 86 1.13 19.86 -8.80
CA ASP A 86 2.59 19.84 -8.79
C ASP A 86 3.22 20.22 -7.44
N ASN A 87 2.51 19.95 -6.33
CA ASN A 87 3.00 20.23 -4.99
C ASN A 87 2.33 19.38 -3.90
N THR A 88 1.05 19.61 -3.63
CA THR A 88 0.37 19.07 -2.43
C THR A 88 -0.78 18.12 -2.74
N ALA A 89 -1.25 18.11 -3.98
CA ALA A 89 -2.26 17.17 -4.45
C ALA A 89 -1.78 15.72 -4.36
N VAL A 90 -2.76 14.81 -4.43
CA VAL A 90 -2.46 13.38 -4.56
C VAL A 90 -1.86 13.17 -5.95
N THR A 91 -0.62 12.73 -5.98
CA THR A 91 0.10 12.41 -7.22
C THR A 91 0.59 10.97 -7.15
N VAL A 92 0.26 10.18 -8.16
CA VAL A 92 0.81 8.84 -8.34
C VAL A 92 1.98 8.97 -9.31
N LEU A 93 3.15 8.46 -8.96
CA LEU A 93 4.34 8.50 -9.81
C LEU A 93 4.76 7.09 -10.22
N ASP A 94 5.20 6.96 -11.47
CA ASP A 94 5.50 5.68 -12.11
C ASP A 94 6.60 4.89 -11.38
N SER A 95 7.72 5.53 -11.07
CA SER A 95 8.83 4.97 -10.30
C SER A 95 9.64 6.07 -9.61
N MET A 96 10.47 5.69 -8.64
CA MET A 96 11.39 6.63 -8.00
C MET A 96 12.46 7.19 -8.95
N ALA A 97 12.80 6.45 -10.02
CA ALA A 97 13.91 6.80 -10.89
C ALA A 97 13.51 7.79 -11.99
N SER A 98 12.30 7.62 -12.54
CA SER A 98 11.71 8.51 -13.54
C SER A 98 10.93 9.66 -12.92
N ASP A 99 10.38 9.46 -11.71
CA ASP A 99 9.66 10.46 -10.94
C ASP A 99 8.58 11.18 -11.78
N THR A 100 7.90 10.42 -12.64
CA THR A 100 6.96 10.96 -13.63
C THR A 100 5.53 10.75 -13.16
N PRO A 101 4.70 11.80 -13.10
CA PRO A 101 3.29 11.67 -12.76
C PRO A 101 2.55 10.74 -13.72
N VAL A 102 1.81 9.80 -13.17
CA VAL A 102 0.86 8.94 -13.88
C VAL A 102 -0.46 9.71 -13.99
N ALA A 103 -0.99 9.82 -15.21
CA ALA A 103 -2.29 10.45 -15.43
C ALA A 103 -3.40 9.72 -14.64
N LEU A 104 -4.15 10.47 -13.84
CA LEU A 104 -5.27 9.93 -13.06
C LEU A 104 -6.39 9.44 -13.99
N GLY A 105 -7.18 8.45 -13.54
CA GLY A 105 -8.24 7.83 -14.34
C GLY A 105 -7.74 6.86 -15.41
N THR A 106 -6.43 6.62 -15.49
CA THR A 106 -5.84 5.65 -16.43
C THR A 106 -5.51 4.33 -15.74
N ASN A 107 -5.51 3.23 -16.51
CA ASN A 107 -5.05 1.92 -16.03
C ASN A 107 -3.51 1.81 -16.10
N ALA A 108 -2.83 2.73 -15.44
CA ALA A 108 -1.38 2.72 -15.27
C ALA A 108 -1.04 2.66 -13.78
N ASP A 109 -0.13 1.76 -13.44
CA ASP A 109 0.37 1.60 -12.09
C ASP A 109 1.51 2.58 -11.83
N GLY A 110 1.50 3.22 -10.66
CA GLY A 110 2.67 3.89 -10.08
C GLY A 110 3.24 3.13 -8.89
N GLN A 111 4.54 3.29 -8.64
CA GLN A 111 5.24 2.70 -7.49
C GLN A 111 5.36 3.68 -6.31
N CYS A 112 4.89 4.91 -6.50
CA CYS A 112 4.94 5.97 -5.52
C CYS A 112 3.64 6.75 -5.49
N ILE A 113 3.26 7.20 -4.30
CA ILE A 113 2.17 8.15 -4.12
C ILE A 113 2.62 9.23 -3.16
N THR A 114 2.38 10.48 -3.51
CA THR A 114 2.59 11.65 -2.65
C THR A 114 1.26 12.34 -2.43
N PHE A 115 1.11 12.95 -1.26
CA PHE A 115 -0.10 13.70 -0.90
C PHE A 115 0.21 14.57 0.32
N SER A 116 -0.70 15.47 0.64
CA SER A 116 -0.61 16.29 1.84
C SER A 116 -1.94 16.31 2.59
N TYR A 117 -1.90 16.69 3.86
CA TYR A 117 -3.09 17.01 4.64
C TYR A 117 -2.69 17.81 5.88
N ASP A 118 -3.62 18.61 6.38
CA ASP A 118 -3.48 19.39 7.61
C ASP A 118 -3.43 18.43 8.82
N GLN A 119 -2.24 18.13 9.33
CA GLN A 119 -2.04 17.13 10.37
C GLN A 119 -2.35 17.70 11.75
N ASN A 120 -2.01 18.97 11.97
CA ASN A 120 -2.10 19.63 13.27
C ASN A 120 -3.36 20.51 13.43
N GLU A 121 -4.19 20.58 12.38
CA GLU A 121 -5.45 21.32 12.33
C GLU A 121 -5.27 22.84 12.52
N ASN A 122 -4.15 23.39 12.08
CA ASN A 122 -3.88 24.84 12.13
C ASN A 122 -4.35 25.59 10.87
N GLY A 123 -4.73 24.85 9.82
CA GLY A 123 -5.23 25.40 8.56
C GLY A 123 -4.16 25.96 7.62
N VAL A 124 -2.88 25.77 7.92
CA VAL A 124 -1.71 26.31 7.22
C VAL A 124 -0.84 25.15 6.77
N LEU A 125 -0.50 25.10 5.48
CA LEU A 125 0.47 24.13 4.97
C LEU A 125 1.85 24.40 5.58
N ASP A 126 2.30 23.48 6.43
CA ASP A 126 3.64 23.54 7.01
C ASP A 126 4.68 23.06 5.99
N THR A 127 5.58 23.98 5.64
CA THR A 127 6.59 23.91 4.56
C THR A 127 7.30 22.56 4.41
N ASP A 128 7.56 21.82 5.50
CA ASP A 128 8.25 20.54 5.40
C ASP A 128 7.55 19.38 6.12
N LEU A 129 6.45 19.61 6.83
CA LEU A 129 5.90 18.61 7.77
C LEU A 129 4.61 17.94 7.31
N GLU A 130 3.92 18.53 6.34
CA GLU A 130 2.60 18.05 5.89
C GLU A 130 2.60 17.43 4.50
N HIS A 131 3.80 17.07 4.03
CA HIS A 131 4.01 16.31 2.80
C HIS A 131 4.28 14.85 3.15
N PHE A 132 3.34 14.00 2.77
CA PHE A 132 3.33 12.56 3.03
C PHE A 132 3.41 11.77 1.73
N GLY A 133 3.66 10.47 1.87
CA GLY A 133 3.76 9.60 0.71
C GLY A 133 4.24 8.21 1.06
N TYR A 134 4.12 7.33 0.08
CA TYR A 134 4.58 5.95 0.15
C TYR A 134 5.31 5.60 -1.13
N ARG A 135 6.41 4.84 -1.00
CA ARG A 135 7.17 4.35 -2.16
C ARG A 135 7.77 2.98 -1.91
N LEU A 136 8.08 2.30 -3.00
CA LEU A 136 8.89 1.08 -2.96
C LEU A 136 10.36 1.42 -3.22
N ASN A 137 11.21 1.18 -2.24
CA ASN A 137 12.65 1.34 -2.36
C ASN A 137 13.37 0.05 -2.00
N ALA A 138 14.09 -0.55 -2.96
CA ALA A 138 14.94 -1.73 -2.74
C ALA A 138 14.25 -2.89 -1.98
N GLY A 139 12.96 -3.14 -2.25
CA GLY A 139 12.19 -4.19 -1.59
C GLY A 139 11.58 -3.80 -0.24
N ASN A 140 11.63 -2.52 0.12
CA ASN A 140 10.99 -1.96 1.30
C ASN A 140 9.93 -0.94 0.94
N ILE A 141 8.85 -0.95 1.69
CA ILE A 141 7.90 0.17 1.70
C ILE A 141 8.49 1.23 2.61
N GLU A 142 8.65 2.43 2.07
CA GLU A 142 9.02 3.61 2.83
C GLU A 142 7.82 4.55 2.95
N ILE A 143 7.75 5.24 4.10
CA ILE A 143 6.81 6.31 4.38
C ILE A 143 7.57 7.65 4.40
N ARG A 144 6.98 8.66 3.77
CA ARG A 144 7.48 10.04 3.82
C ARG A 144 6.92 10.73 5.06
N THR A 145 7.79 11.25 5.90
CA THR A 145 7.42 11.97 7.13
C THR A 145 7.64 13.48 7.04
N ALA A 146 8.37 13.91 6.02
CA ALA A 146 8.63 15.32 5.71
C ALA A 146 8.93 15.46 4.22
N GLY A 147 8.51 16.56 3.61
CA GLY A 147 8.81 16.90 2.21
C GLY A 147 9.53 18.23 2.11
N ALA A 148 9.76 18.69 0.88
CA ALA A 148 10.19 20.05 0.60
C ALA A 148 9.07 20.72 -0.21
N VAL A 149 8.66 21.94 0.13
CA VAL A 149 7.57 22.66 -0.61
C VAL A 149 7.83 22.80 -2.10
N SER A 150 9.10 22.89 -2.52
CA SER A 150 9.45 23.07 -3.93
C SER A 150 9.14 21.84 -4.78
N ASP A 151 9.12 20.65 -4.17
CA ASP A 151 8.98 19.35 -4.83
C ASP A 151 8.12 18.43 -3.95
N GLY A 152 6.99 18.97 -3.46
CA GLY A 152 6.09 18.30 -2.52
C GLY A 152 5.49 17.02 -3.09
N ASP A 153 5.48 16.88 -4.41
CA ASP A 153 4.95 15.75 -5.16
C ASP A 153 6.05 14.87 -5.79
N SER A 154 7.33 15.11 -5.49
CA SER A 154 8.42 14.25 -5.92
C SER A 154 8.53 13.01 -5.04
N CYS A 155 8.72 11.86 -5.68
CA CYS A 155 9.05 10.60 -5.03
C CYS A 155 10.53 10.51 -4.62
N ALA A 156 11.40 11.32 -5.23
CA ALA A 156 12.82 11.33 -4.97
C ALA A 156 13.20 12.25 -3.79
N SER A 157 12.41 13.28 -3.51
CA SER A 157 12.69 14.31 -2.50
C SER A 157 12.05 14.02 -1.13
N GLY A 158 12.47 14.73 -0.09
CA GLY A 158 11.94 14.62 1.27
C GLY A 158 12.62 13.59 2.17
N THR A 159 12.07 13.40 3.37
CA THR A 159 12.58 12.48 4.38
C THR A 159 11.72 11.22 4.39
N TRP A 160 12.37 10.11 4.04
CA TRP A 160 11.76 8.79 3.94
C TRP A 160 12.31 7.86 5.03
N SER A 161 11.44 7.04 5.60
CA SER A 161 11.82 6.01 6.56
C SER A 161 11.15 4.68 6.23
N ALA A 162 11.80 3.58 6.55
CA ALA A 162 11.26 2.25 6.29
C ALA A 162 10.03 1.99 7.17
N LEU A 163 8.91 1.64 6.53
CA LEU A 163 7.71 1.14 7.19
C LEU A 163 7.74 -0.40 7.30
N SER A 164 8.36 -1.07 6.32
CA SER A 164 8.53 -2.52 6.30
C SER A 164 9.81 -2.97 7.02
N ASP A 165 9.80 -4.23 7.46
CA ASP A 165 10.94 -4.91 8.09
C ASP A 165 11.69 -5.79 7.07
N ASP A 166 12.86 -5.33 6.66
CA ASP A 166 13.67 -5.95 5.61
C ASP A 166 14.43 -7.20 6.07
N GLU A 167 14.46 -7.51 7.38
CA GLU A 167 15.10 -8.72 7.90
C GLU A 167 14.23 -9.96 7.69
N LEU A 168 12.91 -9.78 7.69
CA LEU A 168 11.94 -10.88 7.70
C LEU A 168 11.33 -11.17 6.33
N TYR A 169 11.05 -10.13 5.55
CA TYR A 169 10.34 -10.25 4.28
C TYR A 169 10.82 -9.21 3.28
N THR A 170 10.47 -9.41 2.02
CA THR A 170 10.76 -8.51 0.92
C THR A 170 9.46 -8.13 0.25
N ILE A 171 9.27 -6.83 -0.02
CA ILE A 171 8.15 -6.32 -0.78
C ILE A 171 8.48 -6.47 -2.26
N ASN A 172 7.75 -7.35 -2.94
CA ASN A 172 7.96 -7.65 -4.35
C ASN A 172 7.24 -6.65 -5.26
N ARG A 173 6.11 -6.10 -4.78
CA ARG A 173 5.34 -5.07 -5.49
C ARG A 173 4.62 -4.19 -4.48
N LEU A 174 4.70 -2.89 -4.70
CA LEU A 174 3.76 -1.89 -4.22
C LEU A 174 3.29 -1.15 -5.47
N SER A 175 1.99 -1.04 -5.66
CA SER A 175 1.43 -0.26 -6.76
C SER A 175 0.27 0.59 -6.30
N PHE A 176 0.13 1.76 -6.90
CA PHE A 176 -0.98 2.67 -6.79
C PHE A 176 -1.58 2.83 -8.19
N ASN A 177 -2.86 2.54 -8.34
CA ASN A 177 -3.57 2.66 -9.60
C ASN A 177 -4.81 3.52 -9.38
N SER A 178 -5.08 4.43 -10.30
CA SER A 178 -6.14 5.43 -10.17
C SER A 178 -7.24 5.26 -11.24
N GLN A 179 -7.31 4.10 -11.89
CA GLN A 179 -8.25 3.82 -12.97
C GLN A 179 -9.72 4.10 -12.61
N ASP A 180 -10.10 3.88 -11.34
CA ASP A 180 -11.47 4.11 -10.87
C ASP A 180 -11.74 5.58 -10.49
N SER A 181 -10.75 6.47 -10.65
CA SER A 181 -10.94 7.92 -10.47
C SER A 181 -11.73 8.51 -11.63
N ALA A 182 -12.48 9.57 -11.36
CA ALA A 182 -13.33 10.24 -12.35
C ALA A 182 -13.25 11.75 -12.19
N CYS A 183 -13.30 12.46 -13.32
CA CYS A 183 -13.29 13.92 -13.37
C CYS A 183 -14.56 14.38 -14.08
N ILE A 184 -15.34 15.27 -13.45
CA ILE A 184 -16.55 15.85 -14.04
C ILE A 184 -16.39 17.36 -14.22
N ASN A 185 -16.59 17.87 -15.44
CA ASN A 185 -16.82 19.28 -15.68
C ASN A 185 -18.28 19.61 -15.36
N THR A 186 -18.51 20.52 -14.40
CA THR A 186 -19.85 20.88 -13.92
C THR A 186 -20.58 21.87 -14.83
N ARG A 187 -19.89 22.44 -15.83
CA ARG A 187 -20.52 23.28 -16.84
C ARG A 187 -21.38 22.45 -17.79
N GLU A 188 -20.98 21.21 -18.06
CA GLU A 188 -21.66 20.32 -19.00
C GLU A 188 -22.94 19.68 -18.42
N PRO A 189 -23.99 19.48 -19.22
CA PRO A 189 -24.12 19.89 -20.63
C PRO A 189 -24.39 21.41 -20.79
N ASP A 190 -23.64 22.11 -21.65
CA ASP A 190 -23.76 23.57 -21.85
C ASP A 190 -24.29 24.01 -23.23
N GLY A 191 -24.52 23.06 -24.13
CA GLY A 191 -24.98 23.31 -25.49
C GLY A 191 -23.91 23.80 -26.47
N ILE A 192 -22.62 23.65 -26.16
CA ILE A 192 -21.47 24.08 -26.99
C ILE A 192 -20.47 22.93 -27.16
N ASP A 193 -20.07 22.70 -28.42
CA ASP A 193 -19.06 21.71 -28.82
C ASP A 193 -17.66 22.21 -28.42
N ASN A 194 -17.26 21.90 -27.20
CA ASN A 194 -16.01 22.30 -26.59
C ASN A 194 -14.83 21.44 -27.04
N ASP A 195 -15.09 20.22 -27.54
CA ASP A 195 -14.03 19.31 -28.01
C ASP A 195 -13.97 19.09 -29.53
N GLY A 196 -14.95 19.62 -30.26
CA GLY A 196 -15.03 19.53 -31.72
C GLY A 196 -15.46 18.15 -32.22
N ALA A 197 -15.99 17.28 -31.36
CA ALA A 197 -16.34 15.91 -31.65
C ALA A 197 -17.80 15.60 -31.31
N ALA A 198 -18.33 14.58 -31.99
CA ALA A 198 -19.59 13.88 -31.68
C ALA A 198 -20.88 14.69 -31.38
N GLY A 199 -20.95 16.00 -31.60
CA GLY A 199 -22.21 16.74 -31.45
C GLY A 199 -22.03 18.23 -31.23
N ILE A 200 -23.04 18.85 -30.62
CA ILE A 200 -22.93 20.22 -30.08
C ILE A 200 -22.74 20.18 -28.56
N ASP A 201 -23.02 19.06 -27.91
CA ASP A 201 -23.05 18.92 -26.46
C ASP A 201 -23.20 17.42 -26.17
N ASP A 202 -22.09 16.76 -25.88
CA ASP A 202 -22.05 15.30 -25.71
C ASP A 202 -21.58 14.84 -24.32
N ASP A 203 -21.78 13.55 -24.05
CA ASP A 203 -21.47 12.98 -22.73
C ASP A 203 -19.95 12.91 -22.45
N ASP A 204 -19.11 12.97 -23.48
CA ASP A 204 -17.64 12.87 -23.38
C ASP A 204 -17.02 14.22 -22.97
N GLU A 205 -17.69 15.35 -23.24
CA GLU A 205 -17.30 16.69 -22.77
C GLU A 205 -17.41 16.84 -21.24
N ARG A 206 -18.29 16.04 -20.62
CA ARG A 206 -18.43 16.01 -19.16
C ARG A 206 -17.20 15.41 -18.48
N ASP A 207 -16.49 14.49 -19.13
CA ASP A 207 -15.28 13.87 -18.57
C ASP A 207 -14.09 14.83 -18.72
N CYS A 208 -13.67 15.44 -17.60
CA CYS A 208 -12.55 16.37 -17.63
C CYS A 208 -11.16 15.72 -17.68
N TYR A 209 -11.07 14.40 -17.83
CA TYR A 209 -9.84 13.72 -18.22
C TYR A 209 -9.69 13.58 -19.74
N SER A 210 -10.77 13.29 -20.47
CA SER A 210 -10.76 13.28 -21.94
C SER A 210 -10.68 14.71 -22.47
N GLN A 211 -11.47 15.62 -21.90
CA GLN A 211 -11.57 17.01 -22.30
C GLN A 211 -11.24 17.94 -21.15
N VAL A 212 -9.95 18.25 -21.01
CA VAL A 212 -9.47 19.17 -19.97
C VAL A 212 -9.93 20.60 -20.33
N PRO A 213 -10.76 21.26 -19.49
CA PRO A 213 -11.22 22.61 -19.82
C PRO A 213 -10.05 23.59 -19.91
N THR A 214 -10.17 24.55 -20.82
CA THR A 214 -9.11 25.52 -21.10
C THR A 214 -8.79 26.33 -19.85
N ALA A 215 -7.50 26.56 -19.59
CA ALA A 215 -7.07 27.40 -18.46
C ALA A 215 -7.58 28.85 -18.61
N GLY A 216 -8.20 29.39 -17.57
CA GLY A 216 -8.88 30.68 -17.54
C GLY A 216 -10.32 30.68 -18.05
N SER A 217 -10.91 29.51 -18.35
CA SER A 217 -12.32 29.38 -18.76
C SER A 217 -13.30 29.73 -17.64
N GLY A 218 -12.90 29.54 -16.38
CA GLY A 218 -13.78 29.64 -15.22
C GLY A 218 -14.56 28.35 -14.94
N ASP A 219 -14.30 27.28 -15.69
CA ASP A 219 -15.03 26.02 -15.57
C ASP A 219 -14.68 25.31 -14.28
N THR A 220 -15.70 24.84 -13.57
CA THR A 220 -15.50 24.10 -12.33
C THR A 220 -15.46 22.61 -12.63
N THR A 221 -14.31 21.99 -12.34
CA THR A 221 -14.11 20.54 -12.41
C THR A 221 -14.14 19.94 -11.01
N VAL A 222 -14.77 18.78 -10.88
CA VAL A 222 -14.83 18.00 -9.63
C VAL A 222 -14.25 16.62 -9.90
N GLU A 223 -13.17 16.28 -9.22
CA GLU A 223 -12.43 15.05 -9.44
C GLU A 223 -12.49 14.15 -8.19
N THR A 224 -13.14 13.00 -8.34
CA THR A 224 -13.19 11.95 -7.32
C THR A 224 -12.02 11.01 -7.52
N ARG A 225 -11.20 10.84 -6.49
CA ARG A 225 -9.97 10.04 -6.56
C ARG A 225 -10.13 8.73 -5.81
N ASP A 226 -10.13 7.63 -6.55
CA ASP A 226 -10.15 6.27 -6.02
C ASP A 226 -8.80 5.61 -6.35
N ILE A 227 -8.03 5.29 -5.31
CA ILE A 227 -6.70 4.73 -5.43
C ILE A 227 -6.75 3.25 -5.02
N GLN A 228 -6.48 2.37 -5.98
CA GLN A 228 -6.25 0.96 -5.72
C GLN A 228 -4.79 0.73 -5.33
N ILE A 229 -4.58 0.27 -4.11
CA ILE A 229 -3.26 -0.07 -3.57
C ILE A 229 -3.10 -1.58 -3.63
N THR A 230 -2.01 -2.07 -4.22
CA THR A 230 -1.65 -3.49 -4.16
C THR A 230 -0.29 -3.68 -3.54
N ILE A 231 -0.20 -4.57 -2.56
CA ILE A 231 1.05 -5.01 -1.94
C ILE A 231 1.23 -6.50 -2.20
N SER A 232 2.43 -6.89 -2.62
CA SER A 232 2.86 -8.29 -2.62
C SER A 232 4.20 -8.42 -1.93
N ALA A 233 4.36 -9.49 -1.14
CA ALA A 233 5.55 -9.72 -0.36
C ALA A 233 5.85 -11.22 -0.24
N SER A 234 7.11 -11.56 0.01
CA SER A 234 7.59 -12.91 0.27
C SER A 234 8.51 -12.95 1.48
N LEU A 235 8.63 -14.10 2.14
CA LEU A 235 9.61 -14.25 3.23
C LEU A 235 11.03 -14.25 2.65
N LYS A 236 11.96 -13.55 3.32
CA LYS A 236 13.35 -13.43 2.85
C LYS A 236 14.10 -14.77 2.82
N ASN A 237 13.78 -15.65 3.78
CA ASN A 237 14.40 -16.97 3.93
C ASN A 237 13.60 -18.11 3.30
N ASP A 238 12.42 -17.83 2.74
CA ASP A 238 11.53 -18.80 2.11
C ASP A 238 10.65 -18.10 1.06
N PRO A 239 11.21 -17.78 -0.12
CA PRO A 239 10.52 -16.95 -1.12
C PRO A 239 9.23 -17.57 -1.69
N ASP A 240 9.02 -18.88 -1.50
CA ASP A 240 7.81 -19.58 -1.92
C ASP A 240 6.60 -19.18 -1.05
N VAL A 241 6.85 -18.72 0.19
CA VAL A 241 5.80 -18.17 1.06
C VAL A 241 5.56 -16.72 0.68
N THR A 242 4.47 -16.50 -0.05
CA THR A 242 4.05 -15.19 -0.55
C THR A 242 2.70 -14.76 0.02
N THR A 243 2.45 -13.47 0.02
CA THR A 243 1.13 -12.88 0.26
C THR A 243 0.90 -11.74 -0.72
N SER A 244 -0.35 -11.54 -1.14
CA SER A 244 -0.74 -10.37 -1.89
C SER A 244 -2.10 -9.88 -1.41
N ILE A 245 -2.23 -8.57 -1.27
CA ILE A 245 -3.47 -7.89 -0.89
C ILE A 245 -3.66 -6.68 -1.80
N THR A 246 -4.91 -6.46 -2.18
CA THR A 246 -5.35 -5.27 -2.92
C THR A 246 -6.51 -4.64 -2.17
N GLN A 247 -6.47 -3.32 -2.00
CA GLN A 247 -7.56 -2.54 -1.44
C GLN A 247 -7.70 -1.21 -2.18
N SER A 248 -8.93 -0.81 -2.45
CA SER A 248 -9.23 0.52 -2.99
C SER A 248 -9.58 1.49 -1.88
N VAL A 249 -9.14 2.74 -2.02
CA VAL A 249 -9.47 3.83 -1.11
C VAL A 249 -9.89 5.06 -1.89
N ARG A 250 -11.10 5.54 -1.59
CA ARG A 250 -11.55 6.87 -1.99
C ARG A 250 -10.94 7.94 -1.10
N VAL A 251 -10.28 8.91 -1.70
CA VAL A 251 -9.85 10.15 -1.04
C VAL A 251 -11.11 10.93 -0.65
N ARG A 252 -11.23 11.33 0.62
CA ARG A 252 -12.46 11.98 1.11
C ARG A 252 -12.66 13.39 0.60
N ASN A 253 -11.57 14.11 0.37
CA ASN A 253 -11.67 15.45 -0.19
C ASN A 253 -11.67 15.33 -1.72
N ASP A 254 -12.84 15.47 -2.33
CA ASP A 254 -12.95 15.53 -3.79
C ASP A 254 -12.22 16.79 -4.28
N TRP A 255 -11.46 16.67 -5.37
CA TRP A 255 -10.61 17.76 -5.82
C TRP A 255 -11.39 18.69 -6.74
N ILE A 256 -11.63 19.90 -6.25
CA ILE A 256 -12.39 20.92 -6.97
C ILE A 256 -11.40 21.92 -7.56
N ARG A 257 -11.53 22.24 -8.86
CA ARG A 257 -10.71 23.25 -9.52
C ARG A 257 -11.56 24.16 -10.38
N ILE A 258 -11.14 25.42 -10.43
CA ILE A 258 -11.62 26.38 -11.43
C ILE A 258 -10.52 26.45 -12.48
N ARG A 259 -10.85 26.12 -13.73
CA ARG A 259 -9.90 26.05 -14.84
C ARG A 259 -9.58 27.42 -15.39
#